data_AF-A0AAU3EP20-F1
#
_entry.id   AF-A0AAU3EP20-F1
#
_cell.length_a   1.000
_cell.length_b   1.000
_cell.length_c   1.000
_cell.angle_alpha   90.00
_cell.angle_beta   90.00
_cell.angle_gamma   90.00
#
_symmetry.space_group_name_H-M   'P 1'
#
loop_
_entity.id
_entity.type
_entity.pdbx_description
1 polymer ?
#
loop_
_entity_poly.entity_id
_entity_poly.type
_entity_poly.pdbx_seq_one_letter_code
_entity_poly.pdbx_strand_id
1 'polypeptide(L)'
;MKFRKRTLEMLGDLNCGNLGASVPQGESEPAYFPYRSSMYITEFFAELDMDWEHDGSTRHRWVAGVLEQLLAEPHEGPAYPPESICRVIDHLMNPADALSEGLDRPNALRLLNDALAREVFVAFYGEDKHCYLRHVGTNTVSASVKNPHRPLSVAEMQRRAALASFMDTCSEDTLIEEVLLPLFRQLGFQRITAAGL
;
A
#
# COMPACT_ATOMS: atom_id res chain seq x y z
N MET A 1 13.35 3.11 7.67
CA MET A 1 12.85 2.85 9.04
C MET A 1 12.75 1.34 9.21
N LYS A 2 12.72 0.81 10.43
CA LYS A 2 12.55 -0.64 10.63
C LYS A 2 11.64 -0.93 11.81
N PHE A 3 10.46 -1.48 11.53
CA PHE A 3 9.58 -1.98 12.56
C PHE A 3 10.05 -3.34 13.04
N ARG A 4 9.68 -3.70 14.27
CA ARG A 4 9.97 -5.04 14.80
C ARG A 4 9.16 -6.08 14.04
N LYS A 5 9.76 -7.27 13.83
CA LYS A 5 9.10 -8.41 13.17
C LYS A 5 7.73 -8.73 13.77
N ARG A 6 7.62 -8.73 15.10
CA ARG A 6 6.35 -8.96 15.79
C ARG A 6 5.28 -7.91 15.43
N THR A 7 5.67 -6.65 15.28
CA THR A 7 4.76 -5.59 14.85
C THR A 7 4.29 -5.83 13.43
N LEU A 8 5.21 -6.20 12.52
CA LEU A 8 4.88 -6.52 11.13
C LEU A 8 3.93 -7.72 11.01
N GLU A 9 4.13 -8.77 11.82
CA GLU A 9 3.22 -9.93 11.86
C GLU A 9 1.84 -9.54 12.39
N MET A 10 1.75 -8.70 13.43
CA MET A 10 0.47 -8.18 13.93
C MET A 10 -0.25 -7.35 12.87
N LEU A 11 0.46 -6.43 12.18
CA LEU A 11 -0.11 -5.69 11.06
C LEU A 11 -0.54 -6.62 9.92
N GLY A 12 0.24 -7.67 9.66
CA GLY A 12 -0.11 -8.72 8.71
C GLY A 12 -1.42 -9.41 9.07
N ASP A 13 -1.64 -9.74 10.35
CA ASP A 13 -2.90 -10.31 10.83
C ASP A 13 -4.10 -9.38 10.66
N LEU A 14 -3.93 -8.07 10.88
CA LEU A 14 -4.98 -7.07 10.63
C LEU A 14 -5.33 -6.98 9.14
N ASN A 15 -4.31 -6.88 8.27
CA ASN A 15 -4.51 -6.85 6.82
C ASN A 15 -5.21 -8.11 6.30
N CYS A 16 -4.87 -9.28 6.86
CA CYS A 16 -5.49 -10.55 6.52
C CYS A 16 -6.90 -10.74 7.11
N GLY A 17 -7.32 -9.91 8.06
CA GLY A 17 -8.54 -10.08 8.84
C GLY A 17 -8.55 -11.38 9.66
N ASN A 18 -7.40 -11.74 10.25
CA ASN A 18 -7.27 -12.98 11.03
C ASN A 18 -7.80 -12.87 12.47
N LEU A 19 -8.02 -11.65 12.97
CA LEU A 19 -8.43 -11.41 14.35
C LEU A 19 -9.95 -11.32 14.49
N GLY A 20 -10.44 -11.84 15.60
CA GLY A 20 -11.85 -11.88 15.95
C GLY A 20 -12.62 -13.00 15.24
N ALA A 21 -13.91 -13.10 15.54
CA ALA A 21 -14.81 -14.11 14.98
C ALA A 21 -15.97 -13.45 14.22
N SER A 22 -16.39 -14.06 13.10
CA SER A 22 -17.59 -13.62 12.36
C SER A 22 -18.88 -13.84 13.16
N VAL A 23 -18.88 -14.87 14.02
CA VAL A 23 -19.96 -15.16 14.97
C VAL A 23 -19.32 -15.34 16.35
N PRO A 24 -19.13 -14.25 17.11
CA PRO A 24 -18.51 -14.33 18.43
C PRO A 24 -19.39 -15.15 19.39
N GLN A 25 -18.77 -16.08 20.09
CA GLN A 25 -19.37 -16.86 21.18
C GLN A 25 -18.57 -16.67 22.47
N GLY A 26 -19.26 -16.58 23.61
CA GLY A 26 -18.63 -16.38 24.91
C GLY A 26 -17.83 -15.07 24.97
N GLU A 27 -16.54 -15.19 25.33
CA GLU A 27 -15.61 -14.05 25.48
C GLU A 27 -14.87 -13.68 24.18
N SER A 28 -15.19 -14.30 23.05
CA SER A 28 -14.51 -13.97 21.78
C SER A 28 -14.93 -12.60 21.25
N GLU A 29 -13.95 -11.77 20.88
CA GLU A 29 -14.20 -10.49 20.21
C GLU A 29 -14.70 -10.71 18.77
N PRO A 30 -15.61 -9.86 18.26
CA PRO A 30 -16.02 -9.92 16.86
C PRO A 30 -14.88 -9.54 15.92
N ALA A 31 -14.98 -9.96 14.65
CA ALA A 31 -14.08 -9.52 13.60
C ALA A 31 -14.37 -8.06 13.21
N TYR A 32 -13.32 -7.23 13.22
CA TYR A 32 -13.38 -5.82 12.82
C TYR A 32 -12.74 -5.55 11.46
N PHE A 33 -12.02 -6.52 10.89
CA PHE A 33 -11.39 -6.43 9.58
C PHE A 33 -11.92 -7.55 8.67
N PRO A 34 -12.18 -7.27 7.37
CA PRO A 34 -12.58 -8.31 6.43
C PRO A 34 -11.53 -9.40 6.31
N TYR A 35 -11.99 -10.66 6.33
CA TYR A 35 -11.11 -11.79 6.06
C TYR A 35 -10.64 -11.75 4.61
N ARG A 36 -9.32 -11.71 4.38
CA ARG A 36 -8.72 -11.68 3.04
C ARG A 36 -7.99 -12.98 2.73
N SER A 37 -8.49 -13.75 1.78
CA SER A 37 -7.78 -14.91 1.20
C SER A 37 -6.55 -14.45 0.41
N SER A 38 -5.71 -15.37 -0.07
CA SER A 38 -4.54 -15.01 -0.90
C SER A 38 -4.91 -14.14 -2.11
N MET A 39 -6.04 -14.45 -2.76
CA MET A 39 -6.58 -13.67 -3.88
C MET A 39 -6.96 -12.24 -3.44
N TYR A 40 -7.70 -12.12 -2.33
CA TYR A 40 -8.12 -10.82 -1.80
C TYR A 40 -6.96 -10.00 -1.21
N ILE A 41 -5.86 -10.64 -0.81
CA ILE A 41 -4.62 -9.95 -0.43
C ILE A 41 -3.94 -9.37 -1.67
N THR A 42 -3.85 -10.12 -2.77
CA THR A 42 -3.34 -9.60 -4.04
C THR A 42 -4.19 -8.41 -4.53
N GLU A 43 -5.52 -8.53 -4.49
CA GLU A 43 -6.44 -7.43 -4.85
C GLU A 43 -6.25 -6.20 -3.97
N PHE A 44 -6.11 -6.37 -2.64
CA PHE A 44 -5.85 -5.27 -1.70
C PHE A 44 -4.60 -4.45 -2.09
N PHE A 45 -3.51 -5.11 -2.48
CA PHE A 45 -2.31 -4.39 -2.92
C PHE A 45 -2.47 -3.79 -4.32
N ALA A 46 -3.20 -4.46 -5.22
CA ALA A 46 -3.49 -3.94 -6.56
C ALA A 46 -4.36 -2.67 -6.51
N GLU A 47 -5.34 -2.59 -5.60
CA GLU A 47 -6.16 -1.38 -5.37
C GLU A 47 -5.33 -0.18 -4.87
N LEU A 48 -4.14 -0.46 -4.31
CA LEU A 48 -3.17 0.54 -3.91
C LEU A 48 -2.12 0.83 -5.00
N ASP A 49 -2.35 0.38 -6.23
CA ASP A 49 -1.41 0.44 -7.36
C ASP A 49 -0.06 -0.21 -7.02
N MET A 50 -0.07 -1.28 -6.23
CA MET A 50 1.13 -2.04 -5.87
C MET A 50 1.06 -3.44 -6.46
N ASP A 51 2.04 -3.76 -7.31
CA ASP A 51 2.13 -5.03 -8.05
C ASP A 51 2.61 -6.22 -7.16
N TRP A 52 2.03 -6.39 -5.97
CA TRP A 52 2.34 -7.51 -5.06
C TRP A 52 1.35 -8.67 -5.24
N GLU A 53 1.86 -9.83 -5.62
CA GLU A 53 1.07 -11.06 -5.75
C GLU A 53 1.42 -12.07 -4.66
N HIS A 54 0.41 -12.55 -3.94
CA HIS A 54 0.60 -13.51 -2.87
C HIS A 54 1.12 -14.87 -3.40
N ASP A 55 2.23 -15.35 -2.84
CA ASP A 55 3.02 -16.48 -3.37
C ASP A 55 2.55 -17.88 -2.93
N GLY A 56 1.46 -17.95 -2.16
CA GLY A 56 0.92 -19.20 -1.60
C GLY A 56 1.50 -19.59 -0.23
N SER A 57 2.43 -18.80 0.31
CA SER A 57 2.94 -18.96 1.67
C SER A 57 1.91 -18.54 2.74
N THR A 58 2.34 -18.43 4.00
CA THR A 58 1.43 -18.06 5.09
C THR A 58 1.03 -16.59 4.99
N ARG A 59 -0.25 -16.32 4.69
CA ARG A 59 -0.84 -14.97 4.48
C ARG A 59 -0.25 -13.84 5.34
N HIS A 60 -0.40 -13.88 6.67
CA HIS A 60 0.07 -12.78 7.53
C HIS A 60 1.60 -12.60 7.50
N ARG A 61 2.37 -13.69 7.32
CA ARG A 61 3.84 -13.62 7.20
C ARG A 61 4.27 -13.06 5.85
N TRP A 62 3.55 -13.42 4.80
CA TRP A 62 3.76 -12.84 3.48
C TRP A 62 3.50 -11.33 3.50
N VAL A 63 2.35 -10.90 4.06
CA VAL A 63 2.03 -9.48 4.22
C VAL A 63 3.08 -8.78 5.09
N ALA A 64 3.52 -9.39 6.19
CA ALA A 64 4.59 -8.84 7.02
C ALA A 64 5.90 -8.61 6.23
N GLY A 65 6.25 -9.54 5.33
CA GLY A 65 7.40 -9.39 4.43
C GLY A 65 7.24 -8.29 3.38
N VAL A 66 6.02 -8.10 2.86
CA VAL A 66 5.70 -6.95 2.00
C VAL A 66 5.85 -5.64 2.77
N LEU A 67 5.27 -5.53 3.97
CA LEU A 67 5.39 -4.35 4.83
C LEU A 67 6.84 -4.04 5.21
N GLU A 68 7.68 -5.06 5.43
CA GLU A 68 9.12 -4.87 5.66
C GLU A 68 9.81 -4.22 4.46
N GLN A 69 9.46 -4.64 3.24
CA GLN A 69 10.01 -4.05 2.01
C GLN A 69 9.51 -2.61 1.79
N LEU A 70 8.23 -2.35 2.03
CA LEU A 70 7.67 -0.99 1.94
C LEU A 70 8.31 -0.02 2.94
N LEU A 71 8.62 -0.47 4.17
CA LEU A 71 9.33 0.34 5.18
C LEU A 71 10.78 0.70 4.81
N ALA A 72 11.37 -0.05 3.89
CA ALA A 72 12.71 0.18 3.38
C ALA A 72 12.76 1.19 2.22
N GLU A 73 11.59 1.62 1.69
CA GLU A 73 11.52 2.66 0.67
C GLU A 73 12.14 3.99 1.15
N PRO A 74 12.66 4.85 0.26
CA PRO A 74 13.15 6.18 0.60
C PRO A 74 12.06 7.04 1.29
N HIS A 75 12.45 7.74 2.36
CA HIS A 75 11.55 8.56 3.19
C HIS A 75 12.36 9.62 3.95
N GLU A 76 11.69 10.67 4.42
CA GLU A 76 12.30 11.88 5.02
C GLU A 76 12.88 11.67 6.42
N GLY A 77 12.85 10.44 6.93
CA GLY A 77 13.49 10.04 8.19
C GLY A 77 12.60 9.22 9.10
N PRO A 78 13.07 8.82 10.29
CA PRO A 78 12.38 7.88 11.16
C PRO A 78 10.99 8.32 11.66
N ALA A 79 10.71 9.63 11.68
CA ALA A 79 9.41 10.17 12.07
C ALA A 79 8.39 10.21 10.91
N TYR A 80 8.82 9.93 9.68
CA TYR A 80 8.02 9.98 8.45
C TYR A 80 7.98 8.60 7.81
N PRO A 81 6.94 7.78 8.07
CA PRO A 81 6.78 6.52 7.38
C PRO A 81 6.75 6.72 5.86
N PRO A 82 7.28 5.76 5.07
CA PRO A 82 7.11 5.78 3.63
C PRO A 82 5.64 5.93 3.23
N GLU A 83 5.40 6.62 2.12
CA GLU A 83 4.04 6.90 1.63
C GLU A 83 3.26 5.60 1.37
N SER A 84 3.91 4.55 0.89
CA SER A 84 3.32 3.22 0.71
C SER A 84 2.72 2.66 2.00
N ILE A 85 3.43 2.79 3.12
CA ILE A 85 2.93 2.36 4.43
C ILE A 85 1.73 3.21 4.86
N CYS A 86 1.77 4.52 4.62
CA CYS A 86 0.63 5.40 4.91
C CYS A 86 -0.60 5.01 4.09
N ARG A 87 -0.44 4.69 2.79
CA ARG A 87 -1.53 4.20 1.91
C ARG A 87 -2.11 2.89 2.40
N VAL A 88 -1.27 1.92 2.77
CA VAL A 88 -1.73 0.63 3.28
C VAL A 88 -2.54 0.81 4.57
N ILE A 89 -2.06 1.64 5.50
CA ILE A 89 -2.79 1.90 6.75
C ILE A 89 -4.10 2.65 6.51
N ASP A 90 -4.10 3.66 5.65
CA ASP A 90 -5.30 4.42 5.30
C ASP A 90 -6.37 3.52 4.65
N HIS A 91 -5.97 2.72 3.66
CA HIS A 91 -6.86 1.81 2.96
C HIS A 91 -7.37 0.67 3.87
N LEU A 92 -6.52 0.09 4.72
CA LEU A 92 -6.93 -0.90 5.73
C LEU A 92 -8.00 -0.35 6.67
N MET A 93 -7.94 0.96 6.97
CA MET A 93 -8.83 1.66 7.88
C MET A 93 -9.97 2.40 7.15
N ASN A 94 -10.27 2.06 5.89
CA ASN A 94 -11.38 2.68 5.18
C ASN A 94 -12.71 2.44 5.93
N PRO A 95 -13.51 3.49 6.25
CA PRO A 95 -14.81 3.31 6.90
C PRO A 95 -15.79 2.39 6.14
N ALA A 96 -15.68 2.30 4.81
CA ALA A 96 -16.52 1.42 4.00
C ALA A 96 -16.33 -0.08 4.31
N ASP A 97 -15.16 -0.46 4.82
CA ASP A 97 -14.80 -1.84 5.18
C ASP A 97 -15.15 -2.17 6.64
N ALA A 98 -15.93 -1.32 7.33
CA ALA A 98 -16.21 -1.49 8.76
C ALA A 98 -17.02 -2.78 8.99
N LEU A 99 -16.53 -3.63 9.89
CA LEU A 99 -17.23 -4.84 10.33
C LEU A 99 -17.48 -4.80 11.82
N SER A 100 -18.69 -5.18 12.24
CA SER A 100 -19.07 -5.31 13.65
C SER A 100 -18.89 -4.02 14.49
N GLU A 101 -18.76 -2.86 13.84
CA GLU A 101 -18.63 -1.55 14.46
C GLU A 101 -19.07 -0.43 13.50
N GLY A 102 -19.17 0.80 13.99
CA GLY A 102 -19.54 1.96 13.19
C GLY A 102 -18.40 2.51 12.33
N LEU A 103 -18.72 3.52 11.51
CA LEU A 103 -17.78 4.16 10.58
C LEU A 103 -16.57 4.84 11.26
N ASP A 104 -16.67 5.15 12.55
CA ASP A 104 -15.56 5.70 13.33
C ASP A 104 -14.56 4.62 13.78
N ARG A 105 -14.87 3.35 13.51
CA ARG A 105 -14.00 2.16 13.65
C ARG A 105 -13.15 2.11 14.93
N PRO A 106 -13.73 2.37 16.13
CA PRO A 106 -12.95 2.50 17.36
C PRO A 106 -12.18 1.24 17.76
N ASN A 107 -12.71 0.05 17.47
CA ASN A 107 -12.07 -1.22 17.82
C ASN A 107 -10.99 -1.61 16.81
N ALA A 108 -11.22 -1.43 15.51
CA ALA A 108 -10.16 -1.55 14.52
C ALA A 108 -9.00 -0.57 14.83
N LEU A 109 -9.32 0.67 15.21
CA LEU A 109 -8.32 1.67 15.57
C LEU A 109 -7.53 1.27 16.83
N ARG A 110 -8.22 0.69 17.83
CA ARG A 110 -7.57 0.09 19.01
C ARG A 110 -6.61 -1.02 18.61
N LEU A 111 -7.05 -2.00 17.82
CA LEU A 111 -6.21 -3.12 17.38
C LEU A 111 -4.98 -2.65 16.57
N LEU A 112 -5.17 -1.66 15.70
CA LEU A 112 -4.07 -1.04 14.96
C LEU A 112 -3.07 -0.36 15.90
N ASN A 113 -3.56 0.43 16.85
CA ASN A 113 -2.71 1.11 17.83
C ASN A 113 -2.01 0.14 18.78
N ASP A 114 -2.63 -0.99 19.13
CA ASP A 114 -1.99 -2.05 19.91
C ASP A 114 -0.81 -2.67 19.15
N ALA A 115 -0.93 -2.82 17.82
CA ALA A 115 0.19 -3.24 16.97
C ALA A 115 1.29 -2.17 16.89
N LEU A 116 0.91 -0.90 16.72
CA LEU A 116 1.84 0.23 16.54
C LEU A 116 2.46 0.76 17.83
N ALA A 117 1.93 0.42 19.01
CA ALA A 117 2.38 0.93 20.31
C ALA A 117 3.89 0.80 20.55
N ARG A 118 4.49 -0.17 19.86
CA ARG A 118 5.91 -0.51 19.92
C ARG A 118 6.79 0.32 18.99
N GLU A 119 6.23 1.00 18.00
CA GLU A 119 7.00 1.68 16.95
C GLU A 119 6.95 3.21 17.09
N VAL A 120 6.46 3.74 18.23
CA VAL A 120 6.38 5.18 18.50
C VAL A 120 5.45 5.90 17.52
N PHE A 121 4.46 5.18 16.99
CA PHE A 121 3.40 5.72 16.14
C PHE A 121 2.03 5.48 16.77
N VAL A 122 1.11 6.39 16.50
CA VAL A 122 -0.30 6.26 16.81
C VAL A 122 -1.12 6.61 15.56
N ALA A 123 -2.05 5.73 15.22
CA ALA A 123 -3.05 5.93 14.19
C ALA A 123 -4.26 6.70 14.73
N PHE A 124 -4.83 7.57 13.90
CA PHE A 124 -6.03 8.33 14.21
C PHE A 124 -6.78 8.74 12.93
N TYR A 125 -8.09 8.99 13.03
CA TYR A 125 -8.85 9.56 11.91
C TYR A 125 -8.76 11.08 11.87
N GLY A 126 -8.57 11.62 10.66
CA GLY A 126 -8.80 13.03 10.37
C GLY A 126 -10.29 13.35 10.21
N GLU A 127 -10.61 14.64 10.10
CA GLU A 127 -11.98 15.12 9.83
C GLU A 127 -12.51 14.65 8.46
N ASP A 128 -11.60 14.36 7.54
CA ASP A 128 -11.84 13.84 6.19
C ASP A 128 -12.04 12.32 6.14
N LYS A 129 -12.10 11.65 7.30
CA LYS A 129 -12.28 10.20 7.46
C LYS A 129 -11.12 9.35 6.91
N HIS A 130 -9.97 9.95 6.62
CA HIS A 130 -8.73 9.22 6.36
C HIS A 130 -8.00 8.87 7.65
N CYS A 131 -7.27 7.76 7.65
CA CYS A 131 -6.45 7.32 8.77
C CYS A 131 -4.99 7.79 8.60
N TYR A 132 -4.50 8.49 9.61
CA TYR A 132 -3.18 9.11 9.63
C TYR A 132 -2.29 8.47 10.68
N LEU A 133 -0.98 8.49 10.45
CA LEU A 133 0.02 8.10 11.44
C LEU A 133 0.66 9.35 12.05
N ARG A 134 0.68 9.43 13.38
CA ARG A 134 1.41 10.45 14.12
C ARG A 134 2.57 9.84 14.87
N HIS A 135 3.77 10.39 14.69
CA HIS A 135 4.91 10.03 15.49
C HIS A 135 4.78 10.62 16.91
N VAL A 136 4.84 9.77 17.94
CA VAL A 136 4.54 10.14 19.32
C VAL A 136 5.58 11.10 19.91
N GLY A 137 6.85 10.98 19.51
CA GLY A 137 7.93 11.80 20.04
C GLY A 137 7.99 13.23 19.48
N THR A 138 7.62 13.40 18.20
CA THR A 138 7.75 14.70 17.49
C THR A 138 6.41 15.35 17.17
N ASN A 139 5.29 14.64 17.38
CA ASN A 139 3.95 15.02 16.93
C ASN A 139 3.81 15.26 15.42
N THR A 140 4.79 14.80 14.64
CA THR A 140 4.72 14.84 13.18
C THR A 140 3.60 13.92 12.70
N VAL A 141 2.70 14.47 11.87
CA VAL A 141 1.62 13.71 11.23
C VAL A 141 2.04 13.40 9.80
N SER A 142 1.98 12.13 9.44
CA SER A 142 2.25 11.63 8.10
C SER A 142 0.94 11.25 7.43
N ALA A 143 0.77 11.78 6.22
CA ALA A 143 -0.42 11.61 5.40
C ALA A 143 -0.07 10.87 4.12
N SER A 144 -1.04 10.12 3.57
CA SER A 144 -1.01 9.74 2.17
C SER A 144 -1.28 10.98 1.32
N VAL A 145 -0.28 11.83 1.15
CA VAL A 145 -0.37 12.90 0.16
C VAL A 145 -0.25 12.25 -1.20
N LYS A 146 -1.20 12.50 -2.12
CA LYS A 146 -1.02 12.23 -3.56
C LYS A 146 0.11 13.12 -4.07
N ASN A 147 1.36 12.79 -3.77
CA ASN A 147 2.51 13.57 -4.18
C ASN A 147 2.85 13.17 -5.63
N PRO A 148 2.71 14.07 -6.62
CA PRO A 148 3.08 13.77 -8.01
C PRO A 148 4.58 13.46 -8.16
N HIS A 149 5.39 13.79 -7.15
CA HIS A 149 6.84 13.56 -7.11
C HIS A 149 7.24 12.43 -6.14
N ARG A 150 6.32 11.51 -5.82
CA ARG A 150 6.63 10.37 -4.95
C ARG A 150 7.86 9.60 -5.48
N PRO A 151 8.76 9.14 -4.58
CA PRO A 151 9.78 8.15 -4.92
C PRO A 151 9.17 6.89 -5.55
N LEU A 152 9.72 6.44 -6.68
CA LEU A 152 9.26 5.23 -7.38
C LEU A 152 9.29 4.01 -6.45
N SER A 153 8.25 3.18 -6.53
CA SER A 153 8.21 1.85 -5.89
C SER A 153 9.32 0.94 -6.42
N VAL A 154 9.57 -0.19 -5.76
CA VAL A 154 10.58 -1.17 -6.20
C VAL A 154 10.29 -1.67 -7.62
N ALA A 155 9.03 -1.99 -7.93
CA ALA A 155 8.62 -2.43 -9.27
C ALA A 155 8.83 -1.32 -10.31
N GLU A 156 8.49 -0.08 -9.99
CA GLU A 156 8.72 1.07 -10.87
C GLU A 156 10.20 1.39 -11.03
N MET A 157 11.02 1.22 -9.98
CA MET A 157 12.48 1.34 -10.07
C MET A 157 13.06 0.28 -11.00
N GLN A 158 12.60 -0.98 -10.90
CA GLN A 158 12.99 -2.06 -11.78
C GLN A 158 12.54 -1.79 -13.23
N ARG A 159 11.29 -1.35 -13.43
CA ARG A 159 10.74 -0.98 -14.73
C ARG A 159 11.52 0.18 -15.36
N ARG A 160 11.87 1.20 -14.56
CA ARG A 160 12.74 2.31 -14.99
C ARG A 160 14.13 1.84 -15.37
N ALA A 161 14.74 0.94 -14.60
CA ALA A 161 16.06 0.41 -14.92
C ALA A 161 16.04 -0.42 -16.21
N ALA A 162 14.99 -1.24 -16.40
CA ALA A 162 14.78 -1.98 -17.64
C ALA A 162 14.57 -1.05 -18.85
N LEU A 163 13.75 -0.01 -18.68
CA LEU A 163 13.53 1.00 -19.72
C LEU A 163 14.82 1.76 -20.06
N ALA A 164 15.62 2.16 -19.07
CA ALA A 164 16.89 2.82 -19.31
C ALA A 164 17.85 1.92 -20.11
N SER A 165 17.96 0.64 -19.72
CA SER A 165 18.77 -0.35 -20.45
C SER A 165 18.27 -0.58 -21.88
N PHE A 166 16.96 -0.55 -22.09
CA PHE A 166 16.36 -0.63 -23.43
C PHE A 166 16.70 0.62 -24.25
N MET A 167 16.54 1.82 -23.68
CA MET A 167 16.83 3.09 -24.36
C MET A 167 18.31 3.23 -24.75
N ASP A 168 19.23 2.67 -23.98
CA ASP A 168 20.67 2.67 -24.31
C ASP A 168 21.02 1.83 -25.55
N THR A 169 20.14 0.91 -25.95
CA THR A 169 20.41 -0.05 -27.03
C THR A 169 19.42 0.02 -28.20
N CYS A 170 18.27 0.65 -28.01
CA CYS A 170 17.22 0.70 -29.04
C CYS A 170 17.53 1.74 -30.13
N SER A 171 17.09 1.45 -31.35
CA SER A 171 17.04 2.45 -32.43
C SER A 171 15.84 3.38 -32.25
N GLU A 172 15.86 4.54 -32.90
CA GLU A 172 14.72 5.46 -32.93
C GLU A 172 13.46 4.78 -33.45
N ASP A 173 13.56 4.01 -34.53
CA ASP A 173 12.44 3.28 -35.11
C ASP A 173 11.85 2.27 -34.11
N THR A 174 12.71 1.53 -33.40
CA THR A 174 12.28 0.58 -32.36
C THR A 174 11.57 1.28 -31.21
N LEU A 175 12.09 2.42 -30.74
CA LEU A 175 11.45 3.22 -29.70
C LEU A 175 10.08 3.73 -30.13
N ILE A 176 9.97 4.22 -31.38
CA ILE A 176 8.72 4.72 -31.93
C ILE A 176 7.68 3.59 -32.04
N GLU A 177 8.07 2.44 -32.61
CA GLU A 177 7.13 1.35 -32.91
C GLU A 177 6.72 0.55 -31.68
N GLU A 178 7.66 0.24 -30.79
CA GLU A 178 7.40 -0.67 -29.66
C GLU A 178 6.93 0.05 -28.39
N VAL A 179 7.24 1.34 -28.24
CA VAL A 179 6.93 2.10 -27.02
C VAL A 179 5.98 3.26 -27.30
N LEU A 180 6.38 4.21 -28.16
CA LEU A 180 5.65 5.46 -28.31
C LEU A 180 4.30 5.28 -29.02
N LEU A 181 4.23 4.49 -30.09
CA LEU A 181 2.97 4.26 -30.80
C LEU A 181 1.92 3.51 -29.94
N PRO A 182 2.26 2.43 -29.22
CA PRO A 182 1.34 1.80 -28.27
C PRO A 182 0.87 2.76 -27.18
N LEU A 183 1.78 3.55 -26.60
CA LEU A 183 1.48 4.52 -25.55
C LEU A 183 0.52 5.61 -26.06
N PHE A 184 0.81 6.21 -27.21
CA PHE A 184 -0.06 7.22 -27.81
C PHE A 184 -1.44 6.66 -28.18
N ARG A 185 -1.53 5.41 -28.67
CA ARG A 185 -2.81 4.74 -28.91
C ARG A 185 -3.62 4.53 -27.63
N GLN A 186 -2.98 4.10 -26.55
CA GLN A 186 -3.64 3.97 -25.24
C GLN A 186 -4.16 5.31 -24.72
N LEU A 187 -3.43 6.40 -24.99
CA LEU A 187 -3.82 7.77 -24.66
C LEU A 187 -4.82 8.39 -25.64
N GLY A 188 -5.31 7.62 -26.63
CA GLY A 188 -6.32 8.07 -27.59
C GLY A 188 -5.79 8.92 -28.74
N PHE A 189 -4.47 9.06 -28.89
CA PHE A 189 -3.88 9.75 -30.03
C PHE A 189 -3.85 8.84 -31.26
N GLN A 190 -4.11 9.44 -32.43
CA GLN A 190 -3.99 8.77 -33.72
C GLN A 190 -2.81 9.34 -34.50
N ARG A 191 -2.05 8.45 -35.15
CA ARG A 191 -0.95 8.86 -36.02
C ARG A 191 -1.53 9.57 -37.23
N ILE A 192 -1.26 10.88 -37.35
CA ILE A 192 -1.58 11.65 -38.54
C ILE A 192 -0.38 11.54 -39.48
N THR A 193 -0.51 10.75 -40.53
CA THR A 193 0.47 10.74 -41.62
C THR A 193 0.07 11.84 -42.59
N ALA A 194 0.85 12.93 -42.65
CA ALA A 194 0.68 13.90 -43.73
C ALA A 194 1.06 13.21 -45.05
N ALA A 195 0.08 13.00 -45.93
CA ALA A 195 0.38 12.69 -47.32
C ALA A 195 1.16 13.88 -47.90
N GLY A 196 2.40 13.64 -48.31
CA GLY A 196 3.35 14.68 -48.69
C GLY A 196 2.84 15.63 -49.78
N LEU A 197 3.31 16.88 -49.71
CA LEU A 197 3.38 17.82 -50.83
C LEU A 197 4.61 17.51 -51.70
#